data_AF-A0A7Y8IWE4-F1
#
_entry.id   AF-A0A7Y8IWE4-F1
#
_cell.length_a   1.000
_cell.length_b   1.000
_cell.length_c   1.000
_cell.angle_alpha   90.00
_cell.angle_beta   90.00
_cell.angle_gamma   90.00
#
_symmetry.space_group_name_H-M   'P 1'
#
loop_
_entity.id
_entity.type
_entity.pdbx_description
1 polymer ?
#
loop_
_entity_poly.entity_id
_entity_poly.type
_entity_poly.pdbx_seq_one_letter_code
_entity_poly.pdbx_strand_id
1 'polypeptide(L)'
;MSDKGKSFFCEIISSLFCPPDQRMVEPLTQGHLHTFFKSYIQLWEGEAEILKGFLTQGPPQLLLKELQEEYHRLFSDTGAEKISLVESFYKPWTQDPHCPLPFAKERGFLMGDSALHLTAIFQQCGIEVSEAFNGMPDHLIPE
;
A
#
# COMPACT_ATOMS: atom_id res chain seq x y z
N MET A 1 19.18 6.85 -8.64
CA MET A 1 18.90 5.44 -8.30
C MET A 1 18.83 4.64 -9.59
N SER A 2 19.50 3.47 -9.67
CA SER A 2 19.36 2.56 -10.82
C SER A 2 17.92 2.02 -10.91
N ASP A 3 17.49 1.57 -12.09
CA ASP A 3 16.13 1.02 -12.24
C ASP A 3 15.90 -0.21 -11.35
N LYS A 4 16.94 -1.02 -11.15
CA LYS A 4 16.92 -2.12 -10.16
C LYS A 4 16.69 -1.61 -8.73
N GLY A 5 17.31 -0.48 -8.36
CA GLY A 5 17.09 0.14 -7.05
C GLY A 5 15.68 0.69 -6.87
N LYS A 6 15.07 1.23 -7.93
CA LYS A 6 13.68 1.69 -7.92
C LYS A 6 12.70 0.54 -7.76
N SER A 7 12.86 -0.53 -8.54
CA SER A 7 12.03 -1.75 -8.42
C SER A 7 12.10 -2.30 -7.00
N PHE A 8 13.31 -2.49 -6.48
CA PHE A 8 13.50 -3.01 -5.14
C PHE A 8 12.89 -2.11 -4.04
N PHE A 9 12.99 -0.79 -4.18
CA PHE A 9 12.33 0.13 -3.26
C PHE A 9 10.80 -0.01 -3.29
N CYS A 10 10.21 -0.10 -4.49
CA CYS A 10 8.76 -0.31 -4.64
C CYS A 10 8.31 -1.65 -4.07
N GLU A 11 9.07 -2.73 -4.30
CA GLU A 11 8.81 -4.05 -3.74
C GLU A 11 8.80 -4.03 -2.21
N ILE A 12 9.81 -3.39 -1.59
CA ILE A 12 9.88 -3.25 -0.12
C ILE A 12 8.68 -2.46 0.40
N ILE A 13 8.36 -1.30 -0.19
CA ILE A 13 7.21 -0.50 0.27
C ILE A 13 5.89 -1.25 0.10
N SER A 14 5.66 -1.91 -1.04
CA SER A 14 4.47 -2.71 -1.27
C SER A 14 4.35 -3.85 -0.26
N SER A 15 5.47 -4.50 0.08
CA SER A 15 5.46 -5.60 1.05
C SER A 15 5.01 -5.18 2.45
N LEU A 16 5.24 -3.92 2.85
CA LEU A 16 4.79 -3.41 4.16
C LEU A 16 3.26 -3.30 4.28
N PHE A 17 2.55 -3.35 3.15
CA PHE A 17 1.08 -3.39 3.12
C PHE A 17 0.54 -4.82 3.00
N CYS A 18 1.37 -5.85 2.84
CA CYS A 18 0.92 -7.23 2.83
C CYS A 18 0.58 -7.73 4.26
N PRO A 19 -0.27 -8.78 4.39
CA PRO A 19 -0.49 -9.43 5.68
C PRO A 19 0.83 -9.83 6.36
N PRO A 20 1.09 -9.42 7.61
CA PRO A 20 2.36 -9.69 8.28
C PRO A 20 2.61 -11.18 8.47
N ASP A 21 3.81 -11.61 8.08
CA ASP A 21 4.32 -12.98 8.27
C ASP A 21 5.70 -12.99 8.94
N GLN A 22 6.22 -14.18 9.21
CA GLN A 22 7.55 -14.32 9.84
C GLN A 22 8.68 -13.72 9.00
N ARG A 23 8.56 -13.72 7.66
CA ARG A 23 9.59 -13.20 6.75
C ARG A 23 9.64 -11.67 6.80
N MET A 24 8.53 -11.00 7.08
CA MET A 24 8.49 -9.55 7.31
C MET A 24 9.14 -9.14 8.64
N VAL A 25 8.95 -9.94 9.69
CA VAL A 25 9.39 -9.60 11.05
C VAL A 25 10.91 -9.73 11.24
N GLU A 26 11.54 -10.68 10.56
CA GLU A 26 12.98 -10.91 10.69
C GLU A 26 13.82 -9.66 10.30
N PRO A 27 13.62 -9.01 9.14
CA PRO A 27 14.31 -7.76 8.79
C PRO A 27 14.01 -6.57 9.72
N LEU A 28 12.81 -6.51 10.32
CA LEU A 28 12.44 -5.48 11.29
C LEU A 28 13.27 -5.61 12.56
N THR A 29 13.30 -6.82 13.13
CA THR A 29 14.02 -7.11 14.38
C THR A 29 15.53 -7.02 14.24
N GLN A 30 16.06 -7.28 13.04
CA GLN A 30 17.48 -7.12 12.72
C GLN A 30 17.87 -5.65 12.44
N GLY A 31 16.91 -4.72 12.36
CA GLY A 31 17.16 -3.30 12.06
C GLY A 31 17.57 -3.03 10.61
N HIS A 32 17.39 -4.02 9.72
CA HIS A 32 17.75 -3.92 8.31
C HIS A 32 16.89 -2.88 7.59
N LEU A 33 15.58 -2.87 7.85
CA LEU A 33 14.68 -1.88 7.24
C LEU A 33 14.98 -0.45 7.70
N HIS A 34 15.25 -0.25 8.99
CA HIS A 34 15.68 1.05 9.51
C HIS A 34 16.97 1.53 8.81
N THR A 35 17.97 0.66 8.69
CA THR A 35 19.25 0.98 8.03
C THR A 35 19.06 1.29 6.55
N PHE A 36 18.25 0.49 5.85
CA PHE A 36 17.89 0.69 4.45
C PHE A 36 17.25 2.06 4.24
N PHE A 37 16.14 2.36 4.93
CA PHE A 37 15.43 3.62 4.73
C PHE A 37 16.22 4.85 5.19
N LYS A 38 17.06 4.73 6.22
CA LYS A 38 17.90 5.84 6.70
C LYS A 38 18.78 6.40 5.59
N SER A 39 19.34 5.53 4.75
CA SER A 39 20.17 5.96 3.62
C SER A 39 19.39 6.80 2.60
N TYR A 40 18.13 6.48 2.34
CA TYR A 40 17.27 7.21 1.41
C TYR A 40 16.73 8.51 1.99
N ILE A 41 16.30 8.51 3.25
CA ILE A 41 15.79 9.72 3.92
C ILE A 41 16.87 10.80 3.99
N GLN A 42 18.12 10.41 4.29
CA GLN A 42 19.24 11.34 4.27
C GLN A 42 19.51 11.95 2.89
N LEU A 43 19.33 11.16 1.82
CA LEU A 43 19.47 11.64 0.45
C LEU A 43 18.34 12.59 0.03
N TRP A 44 17.18 12.51 0.66
CA TRP A 44 16.00 13.34 0.35
C TRP A 44 15.79 14.49 1.34
N GLU A 45 16.78 14.77 2.21
CA GLU A 45 16.69 15.81 3.24
C GLU A 45 15.49 15.63 4.19
N GLY A 46 15.03 14.38 4.37
CA GLY A 46 13.91 14.05 5.25
C GLY A 46 14.30 13.89 6.71
N GLU A 47 13.31 13.86 7.60
CA GLU A 47 13.51 13.68 9.03
C GLU A 47 13.60 12.20 9.40
N ALA A 48 14.74 11.77 9.96
CA ALA A 48 14.95 10.39 10.38
C ALA A 48 14.01 9.94 11.54
N GLU A 49 13.32 10.86 12.20
CA GLU A 49 12.34 10.57 13.24
C GLU A 49 11.23 9.63 12.78
N ILE A 50 10.84 9.71 11.50
CA ILE A 50 9.81 8.84 10.91
C ILE A 50 10.21 7.35 10.98
N LEU A 51 11.51 7.05 11.11
CA LEU A 51 12.01 5.67 11.19
C LEU A 51 11.99 5.08 12.59
N LYS A 52 11.65 5.86 13.63
CA LYS A 52 11.61 5.35 15.01
C LYS A 52 10.71 4.11 15.15
N GLY A 53 9.62 4.03 14.38
CA GLY A 53 8.72 2.87 14.37
C GLY A 53 9.35 1.57 13.85
N PHE A 54 10.45 1.65 13.09
CA PHE A 54 11.20 0.47 12.63
C PHE A 54 12.21 -0.05 13.66
N LEU A 55 12.40 0.66 14.79
CA LEU A 55 13.27 0.24 15.89
C LEU A 55 12.45 -0.60 16.88
N THR A 56 12.27 -1.87 16.57
CA THR A 56 11.44 -2.77 17.38
C THR A 56 12.20 -3.30 18.59
N GLN A 57 11.53 -3.43 19.73
CA GLN A 57 12.06 -4.02 20.96
C GLN A 57 11.23 -5.25 21.35
N GLY A 58 11.86 -6.30 21.84
CA GLY A 58 11.18 -7.50 22.33
C GLY A 58 11.23 -8.70 21.37
N PRO A 59 10.54 -9.80 21.72
CA PRO A 59 10.64 -11.06 21.00
C PRO A 59 9.89 -10.98 19.64
N PRO A 60 10.45 -11.53 18.55
CA PRO A 60 9.84 -11.51 17.22
C PRO A 60 8.40 -12.03 17.17
N GLN A 61 8.07 -13.01 18.02
CA GLN A 61 6.74 -13.62 18.05
C GLN A 61 5.67 -12.67 18.60
N LEU A 62 6.03 -11.81 19.56
CA LEU A 62 5.12 -10.80 20.09
C LEU A 62 4.86 -9.73 19.04
N LEU A 63 5.93 -9.22 18.40
CA LEU A 63 5.82 -8.25 17.33
C LEU A 63 4.96 -8.75 16.16
N LEU A 64 5.14 -10.00 15.74
CA LEU A 64 4.32 -10.59 14.68
C LEU A 64 2.83 -10.56 15.06
N LYS A 65 2.51 -10.95 16.29
CA LYS A 65 1.12 -10.98 16.77
C LYS A 65 0.52 -9.57 16.79
N GLU A 66 1.25 -8.59 17.31
CA GLU A 66 0.81 -7.19 17.35
C GLU A 66 0.58 -6.64 15.93
N LEU A 67 1.50 -6.89 15.00
CA LEU A 67 1.35 -6.47 13.61
C LEU A 67 0.15 -7.13 12.92
N GLN A 68 -0.10 -8.42 13.18
CA GLN A 68 -1.26 -9.12 12.63
C GLN A 68 -2.59 -8.56 13.16
N GLU A 69 -2.64 -8.24 14.46
CA GLU A 69 -3.81 -7.62 15.09
C GLU A 69 -4.09 -6.23 14.50
N GLU A 70 -3.06 -5.39 14.39
CA GLU A 70 -3.17 -4.05 13.81
C GLU A 70 -3.50 -4.09 12.31
N TYR A 71 -2.91 -5.01 11.56
CA TYR A 71 -3.24 -5.23 10.17
C TYR A 71 -4.71 -5.58 9.99
N HIS A 72 -5.22 -6.51 10.81
CA HIS A 72 -6.63 -6.89 10.76
C HIS A 72 -7.55 -5.72 11.16
N ARG A 73 -7.19 -4.96 12.21
CA ARG A 73 -7.95 -3.79 12.66
C ARG A 73 -8.05 -2.72 11.55
N LEU A 74 -6.97 -2.49 10.82
CA LEU A 74 -6.87 -1.42 9.82
C LEU A 74 -7.35 -1.83 8.44
N PHE A 75 -7.08 -3.05 7.98
CA PHE A 75 -7.28 -3.45 6.58
C PHE A 75 -8.30 -4.56 6.38
N SER A 76 -8.94 -5.06 7.44
CA SER A 76 -10.11 -5.93 7.25
C SER A 76 -11.34 -5.13 6.80
N ASP A 77 -12.28 -5.82 6.15
CA ASP A 77 -13.55 -5.23 5.71
C ASP A 77 -14.46 -4.79 6.87
N THR A 78 -14.09 -5.15 8.10
CA THR A 78 -14.86 -4.96 9.33
C THR A 78 -14.19 -3.96 10.26
N GLY A 79 -14.99 -3.05 10.84
CA GLY A 79 -14.51 -2.09 11.84
C GLY A 79 -14.67 -0.63 11.41
N ALA A 80 -14.72 0.26 12.41
CA ALA A 80 -14.92 1.69 12.20
C ALA A 80 -13.64 2.42 11.73
N GLU A 81 -12.46 1.82 11.96
CA GLU A 81 -11.15 2.40 11.67
C GLU A 81 -10.55 1.86 10.37
N LYS A 82 -11.35 1.17 9.55
CA LYS A 82 -10.86 0.55 8.33
C LYS A 82 -10.31 1.58 7.34
N ILE A 83 -9.22 1.22 6.70
CA ILE A 83 -8.51 1.99 5.69
C ILE A 83 -8.56 1.20 4.39
N SER A 84 -9.03 1.83 3.32
CA SER A 84 -8.98 1.20 2.00
C SER A 84 -7.56 1.27 1.45
N LEU A 85 -7.08 0.18 0.86
CA LEU A 85 -5.83 0.17 0.11
C LEU A 85 -6.04 0.49 -1.38
N VAL A 86 -7.21 1.02 -1.76
CA VAL A 86 -7.57 1.28 -3.16
C VAL A 86 -7.62 2.79 -3.42
N GLU A 87 -6.87 3.26 -4.41
CA GLU A 87 -6.73 4.70 -4.71
C GLU A 87 -8.08 5.38 -4.99
N SER A 88 -8.95 4.74 -5.78
CA SER A 88 -10.27 5.27 -6.17
C SER A 88 -11.16 5.59 -4.97
N PHE A 89 -10.98 4.88 -3.85
CA PHE A 89 -11.71 5.17 -2.61
C PHE A 89 -11.47 6.61 -2.10
N TYR A 90 -10.31 7.19 -2.38
CA TYR A 90 -9.92 8.52 -1.89
C TYR A 90 -10.13 9.65 -2.90
N LYS A 91 -10.48 9.32 -4.16
CA LYS A 91 -10.70 10.28 -5.24
C LYS A 91 -12.20 10.42 -5.55
N PRO A 92 -12.64 11.55 -6.12
CA PRO A 92 -13.98 11.63 -6.70
C PRO A 92 -14.16 10.51 -7.72
N TRP A 93 -15.31 9.83 -7.69
CA TRP A 93 -15.57 8.66 -8.52
C TRP A 93 -15.37 8.96 -10.01
N THR A 94 -15.84 10.12 -10.48
CA THR A 94 -15.50 10.66 -11.81
C THR A 94 -15.44 12.19 -11.80
N GLN A 95 -14.61 12.75 -12.68
CA GLN A 95 -14.59 14.19 -12.96
C GLN A 95 -15.52 14.59 -14.11
N ASP A 96 -16.18 13.64 -14.78
CA ASP A 96 -17.09 13.93 -15.89
C ASP A 96 -18.28 14.80 -15.43
N PRO A 97 -18.39 16.06 -15.91
CA PRO A 97 -19.49 16.95 -15.53
C PRO A 97 -20.84 16.51 -16.12
N HIS A 98 -20.85 15.60 -17.09
CA HIS A 98 -22.05 15.09 -17.74
C HIS A 98 -22.52 13.75 -17.16
N CYS A 99 -21.79 13.17 -16.20
CA CYS A 99 -22.20 11.95 -15.54
C CYS A 99 -23.48 12.19 -14.72
N PRO A 100 -24.59 11.49 -15.01
CA PRO A 100 -25.87 11.74 -14.35
C PRO A 100 -25.97 11.10 -12.95
N LEU A 101 -24.97 10.31 -12.54
CA LEU A 101 -25.00 9.59 -11.28
C LEU A 101 -24.83 10.56 -10.10
N PRO A 102 -25.68 10.45 -9.06
CA PRO A 102 -25.68 11.40 -7.94
C PRO A 102 -24.38 11.35 -7.13
N PHE A 103 -23.65 10.24 -7.16
CA PHE A 103 -22.38 10.06 -6.46
C PHE A 103 -21.15 10.39 -7.33
N ALA A 104 -21.33 10.90 -8.56
CA ALA A 104 -20.24 11.07 -9.53
C ALA A 104 -19.02 11.82 -8.95
N LYS A 105 -19.25 12.86 -8.14
CA LYS A 105 -18.18 13.66 -7.54
C LYS A 105 -17.83 13.26 -6.10
N GLU A 106 -18.48 12.23 -5.58
CA GLU A 106 -18.28 11.74 -4.22
C GLU A 106 -17.05 10.84 -4.13
N ARG A 107 -16.51 10.74 -2.92
CA ARG A 107 -15.42 9.80 -2.57
C ARG A 107 -15.99 8.57 -1.87
N GLY A 108 -15.15 7.58 -1.62
CA GLY A 108 -15.53 6.34 -0.93
C GLY A 108 -16.10 5.26 -1.85
N PHE A 109 -15.98 5.45 -3.16
CA PHE A 109 -16.44 4.51 -4.17
C PHE A 109 -15.24 3.94 -4.95
N LEU A 110 -15.29 2.64 -5.25
CA LEU A 110 -14.28 1.97 -6.07
C LEU A 110 -14.61 2.11 -7.56
N MET A 111 -13.66 1.73 -8.42
CA MET A 111 -13.84 1.69 -9.87
C MET A 111 -14.19 3.05 -10.49
N GLY A 112 -13.63 4.12 -9.94
CA GLY A 112 -13.69 5.46 -10.54
C GLY A 112 -12.67 5.67 -11.66
N ASP A 113 -12.52 6.92 -12.10
CA ASP A 113 -11.62 7.30 -13.21
C ASP A 113 -10.18 6.76 -13.03
N SER A 114 -9.63 6.77 -11.80
CA SER A 114 -8.28 6.26 -11.52
C SER A 114 -8.14 4.76 -11.79
N ALA A 115 -9.12 3.97 -11.37
CA ALA A 115 -9.16 2.53 -11.57
C ALA A 115 -9.31 2.17 -13.05
N LEU A 116 -10.19 2.88 -13.76
CA LEU A 116 -10.39 2.70 -15.20
C LEU A 116 -9.13 3.08 -15.99
N HIS A 117 -8.42 4.12 -15.55
CA HIS A 117 -7.15 4.51 -16.14
C HIS A 117 -6.08 3.43 -15.99
N LEU A 118 -5.89 2.87 -14.78
CA LEU A 118 -4.93 1.78 -14.56
C LEU A 118 -5.32 0.51 -15.32
N THR A 119 -6.62 0.19 -15.41
CA THR A 119 -7.13 -0.91 -16.25
C THR A 119 -6.67 -0.76 -17.70
N ALA A 120 -6.83 0.43 -18.27
CA ALA A 120 -6.43 0.71 -19.64
C ALA A 120 -4.90 0.58 -19.83
N ILE A 121 -4.10 1.01 -18.85
CA ILE A 121 -2.64 0.85 -18.87
C ILE A 121 -2.26 -0.63 -18.85
N PHE A 122 -2.81 -1.42 -17.93
CA PHE A 122 -2.51 -2.85 -17.84
C PHE A 122 -2.85 -3.59 -19.12
N GLN A 123 -4.02 -3.31 -19.71
CA GLN A 123 -4.43 -3.86 -21.00
C GLN A 123 -3.47 -3.49 -22.13
N GLN A 124 -3.04 -2.22 -22.21
CA GLN A 124 -2.08 -1.75 -23.22
C GLN A 124 -0.70 -2.41 -23.05
N CYS A 125 -0.29 -2.69 -21.82
CA CYS A 125 0.97 -3.36 -21.51
C CYS A 125 0.89 -4.89 -21.58
N GLY A 126 -0.29 -5.47 -21.78
CA GLY A 126 -0.49 -6.93 -21.73
C GLY A 126 -0.27 -7.53 -20.34
N ILE A 127 -0.53 -6.75 -19.28
CA ILE A 127 -0.44 -7.19 -17.89
C ILE A 127 -1.81 -7.72 -17.48
N GLU A 128 -1.83 -8.97 -17.01
CA GLU A 128 -3.03 -9.58 -16.43
C GLU A 128 -3.13 -9.21 -14.95
N VAL A 129 -4.29 -8.69 -14.54
CA VAL A 129 -4.61 -8.46 -13.13
C VAL A 129 -5.27 -9.73 -12.59
N SER A 130 -4.79 -10.21 -11.45
CA SER A 130 -5.37 -11.40 -10.81
C SER A 130 -6.85 -11.18 -10.45
N GLU A 131 -7.64 -12.26 -10.45
CA GLU A 131 -9.11 -12.19 -10.31
C GLU A 131 -9.55 -11.45 -9.04
N ALA A 132 -8.78 -11.60 -7.95
CA ALA A 132 -9.03 -10.93 -6.67
C ALA A 132 -9.04 -9.39 -6.78
N PHE A 133 -8.36 -8.81 -7.78
CA PHE A 133 -8.20 -7.36 -7.94
C PHE A 133 -8.91 -6.80 -9.17
N ASN A 134 -9.69 -7.60 -9.90
CA ASN A 134 -10.40 -7.14 -11.11
C ASN A 134 -11.37 -5.97 -10.85
N GLY A 135 -11.90 -5.86 -9.61
CA GLY A 135 -12.72 -4.72 -9.16
C GLY A 135 -11.97 -3.60 -8.45
N MET A 136 -10.64 -3.66 -8.39
CA MET A 136 -9.76 -2.71 -7.71
C MET A 136 -8.35 -2.71 -8.34
N PRO A 137 -8.22 -2.42 -9.64
CA PRO A 137 -6.93 -2.40 -10.35
C PRO A 137 -5.97 -1.34 -9.81
N ASP A 138 -6.47 -0.40 -9.02
CA ASP A 138 -5.75 0.65 -8.31
C ASP A 138 -5.52 0.34 -6.82
N HIS A 139 -5.50 -0.95 -6.48
CA HIS A 139 -5.06 -1.44 -5.17
C HIS A 139 -3.54 -1.28 -4.99
N LEU A 140 -3.10 -0.81 -3.82
CA LEU A 140 -1.69 -0.51 -3.52
C LEU A 140 -0.78 -1.75 -3.45
N ILE A 141 -1.37 -2.92 -3.23
CA ILE A 141 -0.69 -4.22 -3.33
C ILE A 141 -1.12 -4.83 -4.67
N PRO A 142 -0.31 -4.73 -5.71
CA PRO A 142 -0.54 -5.51 -6.92
C PRO A 142 -0.09 -6.97 -6.68
N GLU A 143 -0.99 -7.94 -6.86
CA GLU A 143 -0.64 -9.36 -7.02
C GLU A 143 -0.84 -9.82 -8.47
#